data_AF-W1U3M2-F1
#
_entry.id   AF-W1U3M2-F1
#
_cell.length_a   1.000
_cell.length_b   1.000
_cell.length_c   1.000
_cell.angle_alpha   90.00
_cell.angle_beta   90.00
_cell.angle_gamma   90.00
#
_symmetry.space_group_name_H-M   'P 1'
#
loop_
_entity.id
_entity.type
_entity.pdbx_description
1 polymer ?
#
loop_
_entity_poly.entity_id
_entity_poly.type
_entity_poly.pdbx_seq_one_letter_code
_entity_poly.pdbx_strand_id
1 'polypeptide(L)'
;MSCPHSKYDVTKMDPHERARYESAMRHVEAAKAAGKSTDECHAIFQTIMNRKWDDPVPNDEAHREYAERVERAKKARDNGAGCKEIAAILHGEK
;
A
#
# COMPACT_ATOMS: atom_id res chain seq x y z
N MET A 1 10.22 13.02 -20.41
CA MET A 1 11.39 12.26 -19.89
C MET A 1 11.05 10.79 -19.99
N SER A 2 11.88 9.99 -20.67
CA SER A 2 11.68 8.54 -20.84
C SER A 2 11.82 7.86 -19.49
N CYS A 3 10.72 7.37 -18.93
CA CYS A 3 10.73 6.67 -17.66
C CYS A 3 11.20 5.22 -17.90
N PRO A 4 12.28 4.74 -17.26
CA PRO A 4 12.71 3.37 -17.41
C PRO A 4 11.69 2.45 -16.72
N HIS A 5 10.76 1.90 -17.50
CA HIS A 5 9.66 1.03 -17.02
C HIS A 5 10.12 -0.36 -16.52
N SER A 6 11.39 -0.53 -16.14
CA SER A 6 11.96 -1.86 -15.88
C SER A 6 12.97 -1.84 -14.73
N LYS A 7 12.49 -1.51 -13.53
CA LYS A 7 13.19 -1.87 -12.27
C LYS A 7 12.52 -3.02 -11.51
N TYR A 8 11.28 -3.35 -11.85
CA TYR A 8 10.46 -4.31 -11.12
C TYR A 8 10.34 -5.61 -11.91
N ASP A 9 11.10 -6.63 -11.51
CA ASP A 9 11.00 -7.99 -12.05
C ASP A 9 10.02 -8.79 -11.20
N VAL A 10 8.76 -8.85 -11.64
CA VAL A 10 7.67 -9.55 -10.94
C VAL A 10 7.94 -11.03 -10.68
N THR A 11 8.90 -11.64 -11.37
CA THR A 11 9.27 -13.06 -11.19
C THR A 11 10.20 -13.30 -10.00
N LYS A 12 10.86 -12.24 -9.50
CA LYS A 12 11.82 -12.31 -8.38
C LYS A 12 11.31 -11.65 -7.09
N MET A 13 10.08 -11.13 -7.12
CA MET A 13 9.47 -10.44 -5.99
C MET A 13 9.04 -11.42 -4.89
N ASP A 14 9.28 -11.04 -3.64
CA ASP A 14 8.63 -11.67 -2.49
C ASP A 14 7.10 -11.51 -2.60
N PRO A 15 6.27 -12.44 -2.07
CA PRO A 15 4.81 -12.31 -2.10
C PRO A 15 4.28 -10.95 -1.61
N HIS A 16 4.93 -10.34 -0.62
CA HIS A 16 4.54 -9.03 -0.11
C HIS A 16 4.90 -7.89 -1.06
N GLU A 17 6.06 -7.98 -1.73
CA GLU A 17 6.48 -7.00 -2.74
C GLU A 17 5.57 -7.07 -3.97
N ARG A 18 5.22 -8.28 -4.41
CA ARG A 18 4.27 -8.50 -5.50
C ARG A 18 2.89 -7.93 -5.18
N ALA A 19 2.39 -8.15 -3.96
CA ALA A 19 1.09 -7.60 -3.53
C ALA A 19 1.09 -6.04 -3.55
N ARG A 20 2.19 -5.40 -3.16
CA ARG A 20 2.34 -3.93 -3.27
C ARG A 20 2.37 -3.49 -4.73
N TYR A 21 3.11 -4.18 -5.58
CA TYR A 21 3.18 -3.88 -7.01
C TYR A 21 1.81 -3.99 -7.69
N GLU A 22 1.07 -5.07 -7.44
CA GLU A 22 -0.28 -5.27 -7.98
C GLU A 22 -1.24 -4.18 -7.50
N SER A 23 -1.18 -3.80 -6.22
CA SER A 23 -1.95 -2.67 -5.68
C SER A 23 -1.57 -1.35 -6.37
N ALA A 24 -0.27 -1.06 -6.48
CA ALA A 24 0.23 0.15 -7.13
C ALA A 24 -0.29 0.28 -8.57
N MET A 25 -0.26 -0.81 -9.33
CA MET A 25 -0.77 -0.86 -10.70
C MET A 25 -2.28 -0.59 -10.78
N ARG A 26 -3.10 -1.16 -9.89
CA ARG A 26 -4.55 -0.87 -9.84
C ARG A 26 -4.83 0.62 -9.62
N HIS A 27 -4.06 1.27 -8.74
CA HIS A 27 -4.18 2.70 -8.49
C HIS A 27 -3.72 3.55 -9.68
N VAL A 28 -2.67 3.14 -10.38
CA VAL A 28 -2.22 3.78 -11.62
C VAL A 28 -3.27 3.67 -12.72
N GLU A 29 -3.88 2.50 -12.90
CA GLU A 29 -4.95 2.29 -13.89
C GLU A 29 -6.17 3.16 -13.59
N ALA A 30 -6.58 3.25 -12.32
CA ALA A 30 -7.66 4.14 -11.89
C ALA A 30 -7.31 5.62 -12.11
N ALA A 31 -6.07 6.03 -11.82
CA ALA A 31 -5.58 7.39 -12.07
C ALA A 31 -5.57 7.73 -13.57
N LYS A 32 -5.13 6.80 -14.42
CA LYS A 32 -5.16 6.94 -15.86
C LYS A 32 -6.58 7.04 -16.39
N ALA A 33 -7.51 6.22 -15.88
CA ALA A 33 -8.93 6.28 -16.21
C ALA A 33 -9.58 7.61 -15.77
N ALA A 34 -9.12 8.19 -14.66
CA ALA A 34 -9.53 9.52 -14.20
C ALA A 34 -8.90 10.68 -15.00
N GLY A 35 -8.09 10.39 -16.02
CA GLY A 35 -7.47 11.41 -16.88
C GLY A 35 -6.26 12.11 -16.26
N LYS A 36 -5.66 11.55 -15.20
CA LYS A 36 -4.44 12.10 -14.60
C LYS A 36 -3.24 12.01 -15.56
N SER A 37 -2.29 12.92 -15.39
CA SER A 37 -1.07 12.94 -16.18
C SER A 37 -0.19 11.71 -15.91
N THR A 38 0.73 11.41 -16.84
CA THR A 38 1.69 10.32 -16.66
C THR A 38 2.60 10.54 -15.46
N ASP A 39 2.98 11.78 -15.17
CA ASP A 39 3.81 12.12 -14.01
C ASP A 39 3.08 11.87 -12.69
N GLU A 40 1.80 12.20 -12.61
CA GLU A 40 0.97 11.87 -11.44
C GLU A 40 0.78 10.36 -11.26
N CYS A 41 0.61 9.62 -12.36
CA CYS A 41 0.56 8.16 -12.31
C CYS A 41 1.88 7.58 -11.76
N HIS A 42 3.03 8.11 -12.17
CA HIS A 42 4.32 7.72 -11.60
C HIS A 42 4.44 8.07 -10.12
N ALA A 43 3.96 9.25 -9.70
CA ALA A 43 3.97 9.64 -8.30
C ALA A 43 3.13 8.69 -7.42
N ILE A 44 1.94 8.29 -7.90
CA ILE A 44 1.08 7.32 -7.22
C ILE A 44 1.77 5.97 -7.08
N PHE A 45 2.35 5.47 -8.18
CA PHE A 45 3.06 4.20 -8.18
C PHE A 45 4.22 4.21 -7.17
N GLN A 46 5.07 5.25 -7.21
CA GLN A 46 6.20 5.37 -6.30
C GLN A 46 5.76 5.51 -4.84
N THR A 47 4.66 6.22 -4.58
CA THR A 47 4.11 6.38 -3.24
C THR A 47 3.73 5.02 -2.64
N ILE A 48 3.06 4.16 -3.42
CA ILE A 48 2.62 2.85 -2.94
C ILE A 48 3.81 1.89 -2.76
N MET A 49 4.75 1.88 -3.71
CA MET A 49 5.92 1.00 -3.64
C MET A 49 6.86 1.37 -2.49
N ASN A 50 7.04 2.67 -2.22
CA ASN A 50 7.91 3.15 -1.15
C ASN A 50 7.22 3.25 0.21
N ARG A 51 5.92 2.94 0.30
CA ARG A 51 5.16 3.04 1.54
C ARG A 51 5.74 2.09 2.59
N LYS A 52 6.10 2.66 3.74
CA LYS A 52 6.59 1.95 4.92
C LYS A 52 5.45 1.68 5.88
N TRP A 53 5.67 0.70 6.75
CA TRP A 53 4.71 0.35 7.79
C TRP A 53 4.42 1.51 8.75
N ASP A 54 5.44 2.30 9.06
CA ASP A 54 5.35 3.40 10.01
C ASP A 54 4.83 4.70 9.38
N ASP A 55 4.52 4.70 8.07
CA ASP A 55 4.00 5.89 7.40
C ASP A 55 2.64 6.29 8.01
N PRO A 56 2.44 7.60 8.24
CA PRO A 56 1.21 8.10 8.83
C PRO A 56 0.02 7.78 7.95
N VAL A 57 -1.03 7.27 8.58
CA VAL A 57 -2.33 7.08 7.94
C VAL A 57 -3.16 8.34 8.18
N PRO A 58 -3.86 8.87 7.15
CA PRO A 58 -4.81 9.95 7.35
C PRO A 58 -5.81 9.59 8.46
N ASN A 59 -6.02 10.52 9.39
CA ASN A 59 -6.99 10.36 10.49
C ASN A 59 -8.17 11.33 10.31
N ASP A 60 -8.62 11.49 9.07
CA ASP A 60 -9.88 12.17 8.75
C ASP A 60 -11.09 11.25 9.00
N GLU A 61 -12.29 11.82 8.94
CA GLU A 61 -13.53 11.10 9.25
C GLU A 61 -13.72 9.83 8.38
N ALA A 62 -13.33 9.87 7.10
CA ALA A 62 -13.48 8.73 6.21
C ALA A 62 -12.46 7.61 6.49
N HIS A 63 -11.35 7.93 7.15
CA HIS A 63 -10.27 6.98 7.45
C HIS A 63 -10.15 6.63 8.94
N ARG A 64 -10.97 7.21 9.82
CA ARG A 64 -10.89 7.02 11.29
C ARG A 64 -10.85 5.55 11.70
N GLU A 65 -11.80 4.74 11.22
CA GLU A 65 -11.86 3.31 11.56
C GLU A 65 -10.65 2.51 11.02
N TYR A 66 -10.12 2.91 9.86
CA TYR A 66 -8.92 2.28 9.30
C TYR A 66 -7.67 2.70 10.08
N ALA A 67 -7.56 3.97 10.47
CA ALA A 67 -6.48 4.48 11.31
C ALA A 67 -6.44 3.78 12.67
N GLU A 68 -7.60 3.59 13.32
CA GLU A 68 -7.70 2.82 14.57
C GLU A 68 -7.24 1.37 14.41
N ARG A 69 -7.65 0.71 13.31
CA ARG A 69 -7.19 -0.65 12.99
C ARG A 69 -5.69 -0.72 12.76
N VAL A 70 -5.12 0.26 12.06
CA VAL A 70 -3.67 0.33 11.83
C VAL A 70 -2.92 0.51 13.14
N GLU A 71 -3.40 1.34 14.06
CA GLU A 71 -2.78 1.49 15.39
C GLU A 71 -2.88 0.19 16.21
N ARG A 72 -4.01 -0.52 16.15
CA ARG A 72 -4.13 -1.85 16.77
C ARG A 72 -3.19 -2.86 16.14
N ALA A 73 -3.04 -2.84 14.82
CA ALA A 73 -2.15 -3.73 14.08
C ALA A 73 -0.67 -3.45 14.42
N LYS A 74 -0.28 -2.18 14.58
CA LYS A 74 1.05 -1.77 15.06
C LYS A 74 1.35 -2.34 16.44
N LYS A 75 0.44 -2.16 17.39
CA LYS A 75 0.57 -2.74 18.74
C LYS A 75 0.67 -4.26 18.71
N ALA A 76 -0.14 -4.93 17.89
CA ALA A 76 -0.08 -6.38 17.74
C ALA A 76 1.29 -6.85 17.21
N ARG A 77 1.82 -6.18 16.17
CA ARG A 77 3.17 -6.44 15.64
C ARG A 77 4.23 -6.25 16.71
N ASP A 78 4.18 -5.16 17.47
CA ASP A 78 5.16 -4.86 18.51
C ASP A 78 5.10 -5.90 19.66
N ASN A 79 3.94 -6.51 19.87
CA ASN A 79 3.75 -7.66 20.75
C ASN A 79 4.14 -9.02 20.14
N GLY A 80 4.67 -9.05 18.91
CA GLY A 80 5.12 -10.26 18.23
C GLY A 80 4.05 -11.03 17.44
N ALA A 81 2.88 -10.42 17.16
CA ALA A 81 1.83 -11.06 16.38
C ALA A 81 2.30 -11.40 14.96
N GLY A 82 1.80 -12.52 14.42
CA GLY A 82 2.13 -12.97 13.07
C GLY A 82 1.41 -12.17 11.98
N CYS A 83 1.89 -12.26 10.73
CA CYS A 83 1.31 -11.54 9.58
C CYS A 83 -0.19 -11.80 9.38
N LYS A 84 -0.69 -13.01 9.71
CA LYS A 84 -2.11 -13.35 9.60
C LYS A 84 -2.98 -12.60 10.60
N GLU A 85 -2.51 -12.46 11.84
CA GLU A 85 -3.23 -11.73 12.89
C GLU A 85 -3.26 -10.22 12.58
N ILE A 86 -2.12 -9.69 12.14
CA ILE A 86 -2.02 -8.30 11.67
C ILE A 86 -2.98 -8.06 10.49
N ALA A 87 -3.03 -8.98 9.53
CA ALA A 87 -3.94 -8.89 8.40
C ALA A 87 -5.42 -8.91 8.85
N ALA A 88 -5.80 -9.82 9.74
CA ALA A 88 -7.17 -9.89 10.27
C ALA A 88 -7.60 -8.57 10.92
N ILE A 89 -6.72 -7.96 11.73
CA ILE A 89 -6.96 -6.65 12.36
C ILE A 89 -7.19 -5.57 11.29
N LEU A 90 -6.36 -5.52 10.25
CA LEU A 90 -6.48 -4.52 9.18
C LEU A 90 -7.75 -4.72 8.34
N HIS A 91 -8.12 -5.97 8.05
CA HIS A 91 -9.35 -6.30 7.31
C HIS A 91 -10.62 -6.17 8.15
N GLY A 92 -10.50 -5.98 9.46
CA GLY A 92 -11.64 -5.91 10.38
C GLY A 92 -12.30 -7.27 10.60
N GLU A 93 -11.59 -8.36 10.30
CA GLU A 93 -12.00 -9.72 10.62
C GLU A 93 -11.88 -9.89 12.14
N LYS A 94 -13.02 -10.17 12.79
CA LYS A 94 -13.16 -10.33 14.24
C LYS A 94 -12.92 -11.77 14.66
#